data_AF-A0A1I8HBP4-F1
#
_entry.id   AF-A0A1I8HBP4-F1
#
_cell.length_a   1.000
_cell.length_b   1.000
_cell.length_c   1.000
_cell.angle_alpha   90.00
_cell.angle_beta   90.00
_cell.angle_gamma   90.00
#
_symmetry.space_group_name_H-M   'P 1'
#
loop_
_entity.id
_entity.type
_entity.pdbx_description
1 polymer ?
#
loop_
_entity_poly.entity_id
_entity_poly.type
_entity_poly.pdbx_seq_one_letter_code
_entity_poly.pdbx_strand_id
1 'polypeptide(L)'
;MEIAKADDTLCIGDYVSLYSGDAQGYVYAMLSSTTFAYLAVNSQESRDQPLCGDIQLLSFKICAINRYKLLKEYNRLHQFHKDSKDKVRQVLLEQAKLSAEAEAHDNDMEQARQRGKKVLYGQMIQLQHAFTGKYVHISTQNTSPTESSNMQVTLNPDNAGAAQFKVMPRFKVKGEGDLVQIEDQVILESVKSPGQYLHVGRVKCKQYIPVYENSFELNLSVRYSGLTLVRRFTEHEKETKNIRAGQPIRFFHTELEAYLVCEGSFNEVDQSKPKTLMKPSSAICYWQLELVENAISGGTVKWKQQVRIRHMCTRKFLSLSPKGDLALTDDRTDANTVFRLHQVLKKTTIGEAYRVEMTQKSQCDDAFTIYAVEPQLVNIFNYVAGYVPLIQRFIFDHKTGSSKLEPIITQPMVKALLELRDFIVFDIDNNKNRTKLLRNLRLVDLLFRVLQIPLSGSSQTVQQLLLIFEECYDLIYQYLYGESRKNELYCARYLDFLHQLRL
;
A
#
# COMPACT_ATOMS: atom_id res chain seq x y z
N MET A 1 -3.77 13.80 37.54
CA MET A 1 -2.60 14.12 36.71
C MET A 1 -3.10 14.15 35.28
N GLU A 2 -3.50 15.34 34.81
CA GLU A 2 -3.97 15.53 33.44
C GLU A 2 -2.87 15.06 32.49
N ILE A 3 -3.21 14.09 31.63
CA ILE A 3 -2.35 13.71 30.51
C ILE A 3 -2.26 14.98 29.66
N ALA A 4 -1.09 15.62 29.65
CA ALA A 4 -0.81 16.72 28.75
C ALA A 4 -1.27 16.30 27.36
N LYS A 5 -2.25 17.01 26.77
CA LYS A 5 -2.60 16.83 25.37
C LYS A 5 -1.28 16.91 24.61
N ALA A 6 -0.93 15.82 23.92
CA ALA A 6 0.19 15.85 23.00
C ALA A 6 0.01 17.07 22.11
N ASP A 7 1.09 17.82 21.90
CA ASP A 7 1.07 18.98 21.03
C ASP A 7 0.57 18.53 19.64
N ASP A 8 -0.64 18.93 19.27
CA ASP A 8 -1.32 18.58 18.02
C ASP A 8 -0.74 19.37 16.83
N THR A 9 0.54 19.74 16.90
CA THR A 9 1.29 20.38 15.82
C THR A 9 1.85 19.32 14.85
N LEU A 10 1.66 19.53 13.54
CA LEU A 10 2.24 18.69 12.49
C LEU A 10 3.77 18.73 12.52
N CYS A 11 4.41 17.57 12.47
CA CYS A 11 5.86 17.45 12.47
C CYS A 11 6.39 16.71 11.23
N ILE A 12 7.65 16.99 10.85
CA ILE A 12 8.37 16.17 9.87
C ILE A 12 8.50 14.74 10.42
N GLY A 13 8.16 13.75 9.60
CA GLY A 13 8.10 12.34 9.96
C GLY A 13 6.72 11.87 10.43
N ASP A 14 5.74 12.77 10.59
CA ASP A 14 4.35 12.38 10.85
C ASP A 14 3.76 11.66 9.64
N TYR A 15 2.95 10.64 9.91
CA TYR A 15 2.08 10.02 8.91
C TYR A 15 0.69 10.62 9.04
N VAL A 16 0.15 11.12 7.94
CA VAL A 16 -1.16 11.78 7.88
C VAL A 16 -2.00 11.24 6.74
N SER A 17 -3.30 11.34 6.88
CA SER A 17 -4.26 11.17 5.79
C SER A 17 -4.82 12.53 5.39
N LEU A 18 -4.99 12.75 4.08
CA LEU A 18 -5.49 14.01 3.53
C LEU A 18 -6.98 13.84 3.25
N TYR A 19 -7.83 14.52 4.00
CA TYR A 19 -9.29 14.45 3.82
C TYR A 19 -9.83 15.67 3.10
N SER A 20 -10.47 15.47 1.95
CA SER A 20 -11.18 16.54 1.24
C SER A 20 -12.60 16.66 1.78
N GLY A 21 -12.89 17.77 2.45
CA GLY A 21 -14.26 18.07 2.91
C GLY A 21 -15.22 18.30 1.75
N ASP A 22 -14.72 18.86 0.64
CA ASP A 22 -15.53 19.17 -0.54
C ASP A 22 -15.97 17.90 -1.29
N ALA A 23 -15.10 16.88 -1.36
CA ALA A 23 -15.41 15.59 -1.96
C ALA A 23 -15.94 14.55 -0.95
N GLN A 24 -15.85 14.86 0.36
CA GLN A 24 -16.19 13.96 1.46
C GLN A 24 -15.44 12.62 1.38
N GLY A 25 -14.11 12.67 1.30
CA GLY A 25 -13.29 11.47 1.12
C GLY A 25 -11.80 11.68 1.38
N TYR A 26 -11.07 10.58 1.54
CA TYR A 26 -9.62 10.60 1.70
C TYR A 26 -8.90 10.50 0.36
N VAL A 27 -7.77 11.21 0.25
CA VAL A 27 -6.81 11.01 -0.84
C VAL A 27 -6.19 9.63 -0.67
N TYR A 28 -6.19 8.86 -1.74
CA TYR A 28 -5.61 7.53 -1.80
C TYR A 28 -4.84 7.30 -3.11
N ALA A 29 -3.89 6.39 -3.09
CA ALA A 29 -3.25 5.92 -4.31
C ALA A 29 -4.12 4.90 -5.03
N MET A 30 -4.41 5.14 -6.30
CA MET A 30 -5.25 4.25 -7.09
C MET A 30 -4.61 2.86 -7.22
N LEU A 31 -3.37 2.79 -7.69
CA LEU A 31 -2.65 1.54 -7.93
C LEU A 31 -1.14 1.73 -7.69
N SER A 32 -0.44 0.61 -7.50
CA SER A 32 1.00 0.64 -7.17
C SER A 32 1.93 0.67 -8.38
N SER A 33 1.48 0.19 -9.54
CA SER A 33 2.24 0.24 -10.81
C SER A 33 2.61 1.67 -11.18
N THR A 34 3.78 1.88 -11.78
CA THR A 34 4.21 3.23 -12.20
C THR A 34 3.26 3.85 -13.23
N THR A 35 2.59 3.01 -14.03
CA THR A 35 1.72 3.46 -15.11
C THR A 35 0.33 3.88 -14.61
N PHE A 36 -0.06 3.41 -13.42
CA PHE A 36 -1.33 3.74 -12.78
C PHE A 36 -1.14 4.43 -11.41
N ALA A 37 0.01 5.08 -11.23
CA ALA A 37 0.42 5.70 -9.99
C ALA A 37 -0.35 7.00 -9.69
N TYR A 38 -1.63 7.08 -10.03
CA TYR A 38 -2.50 8.23 -9.84
C TYR A 38 -2.99 8.32 -8.40
N LEU A 39 -3.34 9.54 -8.01
CA LEU A 39 -4.01 9.83 -6.75
C LEU A 39 -5.47 10.16 -7.03
N ALA A 40 -6.36 9.71 -6.15
CA ALA A 40 -7.78 10.00 -6.25
C ALA A 40 -8.38 10.20 -4.88
N VAL A 41 -9.61 10.69 -4.85
CA VAL A 41 -10.47 10.75 -3.67
C VAL A 41 -11.73 9.95 -3.97
N ASN A 42 -12.02 8.97 -3.13
CA ASN A 42 -13.31 8.28 -3.19
C ASN A 42 -14.34 9.12 -2.44
N SER A 43 -15.38 9.59 -3.14
CA SER A 43 -16.37 10.49 -2.56
C SER A 43 -17.39 9.74 -1.69
N GLN A 44 -17.99 10.46 -0.74
CA GLN A 44 -19.06 9.97 0.14
C GLN A 44 -18.59 8.85 1.10
N GLU A 45 -17.37 8.97 1.61
CA GLU A 45 -16.84 8.03 2.60
C GLU A 45 -17.00 8.53 4.03
N SER A 46 -17.21 7.59 4.95
CA SER A 46 -17.14 7.88 6.38
C SER A 46 -15.74 8.33 6.77
N ARG A 47 -15.66 9.40 7.55
CA ARG A 47 -14.40 9.96 8.05
C ARG A 47 -13.69 8.99 9.01
N ASP A 48 -14.44 8.33 9.88
CA ASP A 48 -13.88 7.43 10.90
C ASP A 48 -13.72 6.00 10.40
N GLN A 49 -14.49 5.65 9.36
CA GLN A 49 -14.60 4.29 8.84
C GLN A 49 -14.59 4.27 7.30
N PRO A 50 -13.50 4.71 6.64
CA PRO A 50 -13.41 4.72 5.18
C PRO A 50 -13.60 3.32 4.59
N LEU A 51 -14.00 3.26 3.31
CA LEU A 51 -14.20 2.01 2.58
C LEU A 51 -12.85 1.32 2.29
N CYS A 52 -11.78 2.11 2.18
CA CYS A 52 -10.44 1.60 1.94
C CYS A 52 -9.99 0.66 3.07
N GLY A 53 -9.86 -0.63 2.73
CA GLY A 53 -9.45 -1.68 3.67
C GLY A 53 -7.95 -1.75 3.95
N ASP A 54 -7.13 -0.86 3.41
CA ASP A 54 -5.73 -0.73 3.83
C ASP A 54 -5.40 0.74 4.07
N ILE A 55 -5.34 1.12 5.34
CA ILE A 55 -5.08 2.48 5.76
C ILE A 55 -3.69 2.99 5.34
N GLN A 56 -2.76 2.12 4.97
CA GLN A 56 -1.49 2.55 4.36
C GLN A 56 -1.70 3.20 2.99
N LEU A 57 -2.76 2.85 2.25
CA LEU A 57 -3.12 3.48 0.96
C LEU A 57 -3.66 4.91 1.14
N LEU A 58 -4.09 5.25 2.35
CA LEU A 58 -4.58 6.58 2.72
C LEU A 58 -3.51 7.42 3.43
N SER A 59 -2.32 6.87 3.66
CA SER A 59 -1.31 7.45 4.54
C SER A 59 -0.15 8.06 3.75
N PHE A 60 0.22 9.28 4.12
CA PHE A 60 1.35 10.03 3.57
C PHE A 60 2.28 10.45 4.69
N LYS A 61 3.57 10.13 4.56
CA LYS A 61 4.63 10.64 5.44
C LYS A 61 4.98 12.06 5.01
N ILE A 62 5.01 12.98 5.97
CA ILE A 62 5.53 14.33 5.79
C ILE A 62 7.05 14.26 5.83
N CYS A 63 7.69 14.53 4.70
CA CYS A 63 9.15 14.47 4.56
C CYS A 63 9.75 15.88 4.44
N ALA A 64 10.97 16.04 4.95
CA ALA A 64 11.80 17.18 4.59
C ALA A 64 12.20 17.12 3.11
N ILE A 65 12.74 18.20 2.56
CA ILE A 65 13.16 18.24 1.16
C ILE A 65 14.45 17.44 0.98
N ASN A 66 14.40 16.42 0.13
CA ASN A 66 15.55 15.65 -0.30
C ASN A 66 16.31 16.37 -1.43
N ARG A 67 17.62 16.17 -1.43
CA ARG A 67 18.50 16.45 -2.57
C ARG A 67 18.28 15.39 -3.64
N TYR A 68 18.41 15.78 -4.91
CA TYR A 68 18.07 14.91 -6.04
C TYR A 68 18.95 15.12 -7.27
N LYS A 69 19.97 15.97 -7.18
CA LYS A 69 20.70 16.42 -8.37
C LYS A 69 21.60 15.29 -8.90
N LEU A 70 22.21 14.52 -8.01
CA LEU A 70 23.11 13.43 -8.39
C LEU A 70 22.31 12.24 -8.92
N LEU A 71 21.17 11.90 -8.29
CA LEU A 71 20.24 10.90 -8.82
C LEU A 71 19.75 11.26 -10.23
N LYS A 72 19.38 12.54 -10.45
CA LYS A 72 18.95 13.02 -11.76
C LYS A 72 20.03 12.84 -12.82
N GLU A 73 21.27 13.13 -12.50
CA GLU A 73 22.39 12.98 -13.43
C GLU A 73 22.70 11.50 -13.72
N TYR A 74 22.68 10.65 -12.69
CA TYR A 74 22.80 9.20 -12.87
C TYR A 74 21.70 8.66 -13.79
N ASN A 75 20.44 9.00 -13.55
CA ASN A 75 19.31 8.54 -14.38
C ASN A 75 19.46 8.99 -15.84
N ARG A 76 19.94 10.22 -16.06
CA ARG A 76 20.25 10.72 -17.40
C ARG A 76 21.35 9.89 -18.06
N LEU A 77 22.49 9.70 -17.40
CA LEU A 77 23.61 8.92 -17.95
C LEU A 77 23.23 7.47 -18.20
N HIS A 78 22.51 6.85 -17.28
CA HIS A 78 22.00 5.49 -17.40
C HIS A 78 21.12 5.35 -18.66
N GLN A 79 20.22 6.31 -18.91
CA GLN A 79 19.38 6.28 -20.11
C GLN A 79 20.17 6.31 -21.43
N PHE A 80 21.29 7.04 -21.48
CA PHE A 80 22.11 7.16 -22.71
C PHE A 80 23.20 6.08 -22.84
N HIS A 81 23.64 5.47 -21.74
CA HIS A 81 24.86 4.68 -21.71
C HIS A 81 24.70 3.26 -21.18
N LYS A 82 23.49 2.82 -20.79
CA LYS A 82 23.24 1.47 -20.25
C LYS A 82 23.86 0.34 -21.06
N ASP A 83 23.74 0.41 -22.40
CA ASP A 83 24.20 -0.65 -23.32
C ASP A 83 25.56 -0.31 -23.98
N SER A 84 26.23 0.75 -23.53
CA SER A 84 27.50 1.18 -24.11
C SER A 84 28.64 0.24 -23.69
N LYS A 85 29.39 -0.28 -24.68
CA LYS A 85 30.61 -1.07 -24.46
C LYS A 85 31.87 -0.22 -24.23
N ASP A 86 31.73 1.10 -24.26
CA ASP A 86 32.83 2.03 -24.03
C ASP A 86 33.20 2.06 -22.54
N LYS A 87 34.43 1.64 -22.22
CA LYS A 87 34.93 1.57 -20.84
C LYS A 87 34.88 2.91 -20.12
N VAL A 88 35.10 4.03 -20.83
CA VAL A 88 35.09 5.36 -20.20
C VAL A 88 33.67 5.70 -19.74
N ARG A 89 32.67 5.43 -20.59
CA ARG A 89 31.25 5.65 -20.26
C ARG A 89 30.76 4.75 -19.14
N GLN A 90 31.25 3.51 -19.07
CA GLN A 90 30.93 2.60 -17.97
C GLN A 90 31.48 3.11 -16.63
N VAL A 91 32.74 3.57 -16.60
CA VAL A 91 33.34 4.17 -15.38
C VAL A 91 32.59 5.43 -14.95
N LEU A 92 32.23 6.30 -15.90
CA LEU A 92 31.40 7.48 -15.62
C LEU A 92 30.04 7.12 -15.02
N LEU A 93 29.39 6.09 -15.55
CA LEU A 93 28.10 5.62 -15.06
C LEU A 93 28.21 5.04 -13.64
N GLU A 94 29.24 4.26 -13.36
CA GLU A 94 29.51 3.70 -12.04
C GLU A 94 29.83 4.80 -11.01
N GLN A 95 30.64 5.79 -11.38
CA GLN A 95 30.93 6.93 -10.53
C GLN A 95 29.66 7.75 -10.23
N ALA A 96 28.81 7.97 -11.24
CA ALA A 96 27.52 8.64 -11.04
C ALA A 96 26.59 7.85 -10.13
N LYS A 97 26.59 6.51 -10.23
CA LYS A 97 25.82 5.62 -9.35
C LYS A 97 26.25 5.75 -7.89
N LEU A 98 27.56 5.63 -7.61
CA LEU A 98 28.10 5.79 -6.25
C LEU A 98 27.79 7.17 -5.66
N SER A 99 27.85 8.21 -6.50
CA SER A 99 27.52 9.58 -6.10
C SER A 99 26.02 9.74 -5.77
N ALA A 100 25.14 9.11 -6.54
CA ALA A 100 23.70 9.09 -6.28
C ALA A 100 23.35 8.28 -5.01
N GLU A 101 24.03 7.17 -4.76
CA GLU A 101 23.88 6.37 -3.54
C GLU A 101 24.34 7.15 -2.28
N ALA A 102 25.44 7.89 -2.38
CA ALA A 102 25.88 8.79 -1.31
C ALA A 102 24.86 9.92 -1.05
N GLU A 103 24.28 10.54 -2.10
CA GLU A 103 23.21 11.54 -1.94
C GLU A 103 21.97 10.94 -1.27
N ALA A 104 21.61 9.69 -1.59
CA ALA A 104 20.50 9.00 -0.95
C ALA A 104 20.77 8.73 0.53
N HIS A 105 21.98 8.29 0.89
CA HIS A 105 22.37 8.08 2.29
C HIS A 105 22.34 9.39 3.10
N ASP A 106 22.86 10.47 2.53
CA ASP A 106 22.82 11.80 3.14
C ASP A 106 21.38 12.28 3.36
N ASN A 107 20.50 12.04 2.38
CA ASN A 107 19.08 12.36 2.52
C ASN A 107 18.44 11.58 3.67
N ASP A 108 18.73 10.28 3.82
CA ASP A 108 18.19 9.47 4.92
C ASP A 108 18.65 9.97 6.30
N MET A 109 19.93 10.36 6.41
CA MET A 109 20.46 10.98 7.63
C MET A 109 19.78 12.32 7.93
N GLU A 110 19.56 13.16 6.92
CA GLU A 110 18.88 14.44 7.08
C GLU A 110 17.40 14.27 7.45
N GLN A 111 16.70 13.30 6.87
CA GLN A 111 15.33 12.95 7.27
C GLN A 111 15.26 12.49 8.73
N ALA A 112 16.24 11.70 9.18
CA ALA A 112 16.36 11.32 10.58
C ALA A 112 16.60 12.54 11.49
N ARG A 113 17.47 13.47 11.07
CA ARG A 113 17.79 14.69 11.81
C ARG A 113 16.63 15.67 11.92
N GLN A 114 15.82 15.81 10.87
CA GLN A 114 14.66 16.71 10.84
C GLN A 114 13.42 16.12 11.52
N ARG A 115 13.43 14.83 11.86
CA ARG A 115 12.28 14.14 12.45
C ARG A 115 11.81 14.82 13.74
N GLY A 116 10.49 14.99 13.87
CA GLY A 116 9.87 15.66 15.02
C GLY A 116 9.96 17.20 14.98
N LYS A 117 10.61 17.79 13.97
CA LYS A 117 10.59 19.24 13.79
C LYS A 117 9.20 19.70 13.34
N LYS A 118 8.64 20.68 14.03
CA LYS A 118 7.34 21.27 13.73
C LYS A 118 7.34 21.91 12.33
N VAL A 119 6.25 21.70 11.60
CA VAL A 119 6.03 22.27 10.26
C VAL A 119 5.34 23.62 10.38
N LEU A 120 5.85 24.60 9.64
CA LEU A 120 5.26 25.94 9.56
C LEU A 120 4.48 26.12 8.25
N TYR A 121 3.45 26.95 8.27
CA TYR A 121 2.83 27.43 7.05
C TYR A 121 3.86 28.21 6.22
N GLY A 122 3.82 28.00 4.93
CA GLY A 122 4.79 28.46 3.94
C GLY A 122 6.05 27.61 3.84
N GLN A 123 6.21 26.59 4.68
CA GLN A 123 7.31 25.64 4.56
C GLN A 123 7.10 24.69 3.38
N MET A 124 8.21 24.36 2.70
CA MET A 124 8.23 23.34 1.66
C MET A 124 8.41 21.95 2.28
N ILE A 125 7.58 21.01 1.84
CA ILE A 125 7.60 19.61 2.25
C ILE A 125 7.55 18.70 1.03
N GLN A 126 7.83 17.41 1.26
CA GLN A 126 7.48 16.34 0.32
C GLN A 126 6.47 15.41 0.99
N LEU A 127 5.59 14.81 0.17
CA LEU A 127 4.63 13.82 0.61
C LEU A 127 5.04 12.46 0.06
N GLN A 128 5.38 11.52 0.94
CA GLN A 128 5.69 10.15 0.56
C GLN A 128 4.52 9.24 0.90
N HIS A 129 3.97 8.55 -0.08
CA HIS A 129 2.86 7.62 0.12
C HIS A 129 3.33 6.35 0.83
N ALA A 130 2.69 5.99 1.94
CA ALA A 130 3.18 4.96 2.86
C ALA A 130 3.15 3.55 2.25
N PHE A 131 2.13 3.22 1.45
CA PHE A 131 2.02 1.88 0.87
C PHE A 131 3.02 1.64 -0.26
N THR A 132 3.28 2.63 -1.12
CA THR A 132 4.15 2.48 -2.30
C THR A 132 5.58 2.96 -2.07
N GLY A 133 5.85 3.76 -1.03
CA GLY A 133 7.13 4.41 -0.78
C GLY A 133 7.49 5.52 -1.77
N LYS A 134 6.58 5.86 -2.70
CA LYS A 134 6.78 6.85 -3.76
C LYS A 134 6.35 8.25 -3.30
N TYR A 135 6.91 9.29 -3.90
CA TYR A 135 6.56 10.68 -3.63
C TYR A 135 5.45 11.17 -4.55
N VAL A 136 4.63 12.10 -4.07
CA VAL A 136 3.64 12.82 -4.89
C VAL A 136 4.38 13.79 -5.82
N HIS A 137 4.18 13.64 -7.12
CA HIS A 137 4.85 14.39 -8.18
C HIS A 137 3.84 15.11 -9.05
N ILE A 138 4.20 16.32 -9.47
CA ILE A 138 3.49 17.03 -10.53
C ILE A 138 4.16 16.76 -11.89
N SER A 139 3.36 16.67 -12.95
CA SER A 139 3.87 16.63 -14.32
C SER A 139 3.77 18.00 -14.96
N THR A 140 4.88 18.50 -15.49
CA THR A 140 4.89 19.72 -16.33
C THR A 140 4.71 19.40 -17.81
N GLN A 141 4.67 18.12 -18.18
CA GLN A 141 4.59 17.66 -19.57
C GLN A 141 3.24 17.02 -19.90
N ASN A 142 2.64 16.34 -18.92
CA ASN A 142 1.38 15.64 -19.09
C ASN A 142 0.24 16.41 -18.43
N THR A 143 -0.88 16.48 -19.12
CA THR A 143 -2.13 17.02 -18.59
C THR A 143 -2.89 15.97 -17.79
N SER A 144 -3.81 16.43 -16.95
CA SER A 144 -4.73 15.55 -16.26
C SER A 144 -5.60 14.81 -17.28
N PRO A 145 -5.73 13.48 -17.14
CA PRO A 145 -6.59 12.66 -17.97
C PRO A 145 -8.08 12.97 -17.82
N THR A 146 -8.53 13.30 -16.60
CA THR A 146 -9.94 13.65 -16.38
C THR A 146 -10.25 15.10 -16.77
N GLU A 147 -9.30 16.01 -16.57
CA GLU A 147 -9.49 17.45 -16.80
C GLU A 147 -8.31 18.03 -17.60
N SER A 148 -8.45 18.11 -18.92
CA SER A 148 -7.35 18.45 -19.84
C SER A 148 -6.72 19.83 -19.63
N SER A 149 -7.40 20.75 -18.93
CA SER A 149 -6.84 22.07 -18.57
C SER A 149 -5.92 22.04 -17.35
N ASN A 150 -5.90 20.93 -16.61
CA ASN A 150 -5.12 20.76 -15.39
C ASN A 150 -3.88 19.90 -15.66
N MET A 151 -2.89 19.97 -14.79
CA MET A 151 -1.67 19.16 -14.86
C MET A 151 -1.85 17.83 -14.12
N GLN A 152 -1.19 16.80 -14.63
CA GLN A 152 -1.23 15.46 -14.05
C GLN A 152 -0.47 15.41 -12.71
N VAL A 153 -0.99 14.65 -11.74
CA VAL A 153 -0.29 14.31 -10.49
C VAL A 153 -0.16 12.80 -10.38
N THR A 154 1.04 12.33 -10.07
CA THR A 154 1.36 10.90 -9.99
C THR A 154 2.30 10.59 -8.82
N LEU A 155 2.46 9.31 -8.48
CA LEU A 155 3.42 8.82 -7.51
C LEU A 155 4.68 8.32 -8.23
N ASN A 156 5.84 8.87 -7.89
CA ASN A 156 7.12 8.53 -8.49
C ASN A 156 8.16 8.15 -7.40
N PRO A 157 8.97 7.09 -7.59
CA PRO A 157 10.03 6.74 -6.66
C PRO A 157 11.17 7.76 -6.57
N ASP A 158 11.47 8.48 -7.65
CA ASP A 158 12.61 9.40 -7.71
C ASP A 158 12.34 10.70 -6.95
N ASN A 159 13.33 11.23 -6.24
CA ASN A 159 13.22 12.59 -5.71
C ASN A 159 13.32 13.62 -6.85
N ALA A 160 12.51 14.69 -6.79
CA ALA A 160 12.59 15.78 -7.76
C ALA A 160 12.03 17.09 -7.19
N GLY A 161 12.38 18.22 -7.81
CA GLY A 161 11.73 19.51 -7.54
C GLY A 161 10.22 19.51 -7.83
N ALA A 162 9.76 18.60 -8.72
CA ALA A 162 8.35 18.37 -8.99
C ALA A 162 7.58 17.69 -7.85
N ALA A 163 8.28 17.24 -6.80
CA ALA A 163 7.71 16.58 -5.62
C ALA A 163 7.58 17.50 -4.40
N GLN A 164 7.89 18.79 -4.57
CA GLN A 164 7.98 19.77 -3.50
C GLN A 164 6.73 20.62 -3.48
N PHE A 165 6.10 20.71 -2.30
CA PHE A 165 4.88 21.48 -2.10
C PHE A 165 5.05 22.46 -0.95
N LYS A 166 4.53 23.68 -1.12
CA LYS A 166 4.42 24.68 -0.05
C LYS A 166 3.10 24.44 0.70
N VAL A 167 3.17 24.24 2.01
CA VAL A 167 1.97 24.07 2.85
C VAL A 167 1.39 25.44 3.15
N MET A 168 0.17 25.71 2.69
CA MET A 168 -0.47 27.01 2.86
C MET A 168 -1.81 26.86 3.61
N PRO A 169 -2.22 27.84 4.42
CA PRO A 169 -3.49 27.76 5.13
C PRO A 169 -4.66 27.98 4.15
N ARG A 170 -5.73 27.19 4.24
CA ARG A 170 -6.96 27.43 3.43
C ARG A 170 -7.64 28.73 3.83
N PHE A 171 -7.65 29.03 5.13
CA PHE A 171 -8.32 30.17 5.72
C PHE A 171 -7.33 31.22 6.20
N LYS A 172 -7.69 32.51 6.11
CA LYS A 172 -6.81 33.65 6.48
C LYS A 172 -6.67 33.87 8.00
N VAL A 173 -6.92 32.85 8.81
CA VAL A 173 -6.79 32.90 10.27
C VAL A 173 -5.33 32.71 10.69
N LYS A 174 -4.57 31.95 9.90
CA LYS A 174 -3.13 31.74 10.07
C LYS A 174 -2.39 32.26 8.84
N GLY A 175 -1.14 32.65 9.04
CA GLY A 175 -0.24 33.15 8.00
C GLY A 175 1.01 32.29 7.85
N GLU A 176 1.86 32.64 6.89
CA GLU A 176 3.19 32.02 6.76
C GLU A 176 4.01 32.24 8.04
N GLY A 177 4.69 31.20 8.50
CA GLY A 177 5.43 31.20 9.77
C GLY A 177 4.65 30.64 10.97
N ASP A 178 3.32 30.55 10.90
CA ASP A 178 2.52 29.92 11.96
C ASP A 178 2.65 28.39 11.95
N LEU A 179 2.45 27.77 13.11
CA LEU A 179 2.46 26.30 13.25
C LEU A 179 1.24 25.67 12.56
N VAL A 180 1.50 24.67 11.72
CA VAL A 180 0.46 23.83 11.13
C VAL A 180 -0.04 22.86 12.19
N GLN A 181 -1.33 22.89 12.51
CA GLN A 181 -1.94 21.96 13.46
C GLN A 181 -2.55 20.78 12.71
N ILE A 182 -2.62 19.63 13.37
CA ILE A 182 -3.46 18.51 12.94
C ILE A 182 -4.92 19.00 12.95
N GLU A 183 -5.76 18.47 12.07
CA GLU A 183 -7.13 18.92 11.77
C GLU A 183 -7.24 20.29 11.07
N ASP A 184 -6.14 20.99 10.82
CA ASP A 184 -6.17 22.18 9.96
C ASP A 184 -6.51 21.80 8.52
N GLN A 185 -7.25 22.69 7.84
CA GLN A 185 -7.42 22.64 6.40
C GLN A 185 -6.28 23.38 5.70
N VAL A 186 -5.49 22.64 4.94
CA VAL A 186 -4.36 23.16 4.17
C VAL A 186 -4.64 23.13 2.68
N ILE A 187 -3.98 24.01 1.95
CA ILE A 187 -3.83 23.91 0.49
C ILE A 187 -2.36 23.65 0.19
N LEU A 188 -2.09 22.83 -0.81
CA LEU A 188 -0.74 22.42 -1.18
C LEU A 188 -0.41 23.04 -2.54
N GLU A 189 0.46 24.05 -2.53
CA GLU A 189 0.92 24.74 -3.73
C GLU A 189 2.17 24.05 -4.29
N SER A 190 2.24 23.86 -5.60
CA SER A 190 3.46 23.33 -6.24
C SER A 190 4.59 24.35 -6.23
N VAL A 191 5.76 23.95 -5.71
CA VAL A 191 6.98 24.79 -5.80
C VAL A 191 7.45 24.90 -7.26
N LYS A 192 7.23 23.85 -8.05
CA LYS A 192 7.68 23.78 -9.45
C LYS A 192 6.79 24.58 -10.40
N SER A 193 5.50 24.70 -10.09
CA SER A 193 4.52 25.47 -10.85
C SER A 193 3.75 26.41 -9.90
N PRO A 194 4.34 27.57 -9.53
CA PRO A 194 3.72 28.51 -8.59
C PRO A 194 2.33 28.98 -9.03
N GLY A 195 1.43 29.21 -8.08
CA GLY A 195 0.03 29.55 -8.35
C GLY A 195 -0.85 28.38 -8.79
N GLN A 196 -0.32 27.15 -8.76
CA GLN A 196 -1.06 25.92 -9.04
C GLN A 196 -1.03 25.02 -7.79
N TYR A 197 -2.18 24.42 -7.48
CA TYR A 197 -2.45 23.74 -6.23
C TYR A 197 -3.02 22.35 -6.46
N LEU A 198 -2.81 21.45 -5.49
CA LEU A 198 -3.50 20.17 -5.51
C LEU A 198 -5.02 20.40 -5.45
N HIS A 199 -5.72 19.75 -6.37
CA HIS A 199 -7.14 19.94 -6.62
C HIS A 199 -7.82 18.58 -6.80
N VAL A 200 -8.93 18.37 -6.11
CA VAL A 200 -9.80 17.23 -6.38
C VAL A 200 -10.68 17.59 -7.56
N GLY A 201 -10.49 16.89 -8.67
CA GLY A 201 -11.23 17.07 -9.91
C GLY A 201 -12.73 16.84 -9.71
N ARG A 202 -13.53 17.37 -10.64
CA ARG A 202 -15.00 17.32 -10.57
C ARG A 202 -15.59 16.25 -11.48
N VAL A 203 -14.75 15.65 -12.32
CA VAL A 203 -15.13 14.60 -13.24
C VAL A 203 -14.74 13.25 -12.64
N LYS A 204 -15.71 12.35 -12.55
CA LYS A 204 -15.51 10.98 -12.09
C LYS A 204 -14.49 10.26 -12.97
N CYS A 205 -13.50 9.61 -12.37
CA CYS A 205 -12.50 8.82 -13.09
C CYS A 205 -13.20 7.66 -13.83
N LYS A 206 -13.25 7.75 -15.16
CA LYS A 206 -13.73 6.67 -16.04
C LYS A 206 -12.63 6.07 -16.91
N GLN A 207 -11.58 6.84 -17.16
CA GLN A 207 -10.51 6.48 -18.09
C GLN A 207 -9.46 5.54 -17.49
N TYR A 208 -9.40 5.47 -16.16
CA TYR A 208 -8.62 4.47 -15.42
C TYR A 208 -9.57 3.52 -14.75
N ILE A 209 -9.15 2.26 -14.66
CA ILE A 209 -9.69 1.19 -13.83
C ILE A 209 -9.66 1.69 -12.35
N PRO A 210 -10.71 2.34 -11.83
CA PRO A 210 -10.64 2.93 -10.52
C PRO A 210 -10.99 1.85 -9.49
N VAL A 211 -10.20 1.76 -8.42
CA VAL A 211 -10.43 0.75 -7.37
C VAL A 211 -11.80 0.96 -6.72
N TYR A 212 -12.21 2.22 -6.52
CA TYR A 212 -13.50 2.57 -5.96
C TYR A 212 -14.40 3.21 -7.01
N GLU A 213 -15.68 2.93 -6.91
CA GLU A 213 -16.64 3.39 -7.90
C GLU A 213 -16.67 4.91 -7.97
N ASN A 214 -16.73 5.63 -6.85
CA ASN A 214 -16.91 7.09 -6.78
C ASN A 214 -15.59 7.87 -6.70
N SER A 215 -14.62 7.48 -7.53
CA SER A 215 -13.29 8.08 -7.54
C SER A 215 -13.20 9.35 -8.38
N PHE A 216 -12.59 10.40 -7.82
CA PHE A 216 -12.26 11.66 -8.50
C PHE A 216 -10.75 11.88 -8.46
N GLU A 217 -10.15 12.27 -9.59
CA GLU A 217 -8.70 12.44 -9.70
C GLU A 217 -8.22 13.58 -8.80
N LEU A 218 -7.09 13.40 -8.12
CA LEU A 218 -6.33 14.51 -7.56
C LEU A 218 -5.36 15.00 -8.64
N ASN A 219 -5.62 16.18 -9.19
CA ASN A 219 -4.79 16.83 -10.20
C ASN A 219 -4.19 18.15 -9.69
N LEU A 220 -3.46 18.86 -10.54
CA LEU A 220 -2.87 20.16 -10.20
C LEU A 220 -3.54 21.26 -11.04
N SER A 221 -4.13 22.25 -10.37
CA SER A 221 -4.97 23.29 -11.00
C SER A 221 -4.72 24.67 -10.38
N VAL A 222 -5.12 25.73 -11.09
CA VAL A 222 -5.21 27.09 -10.52
C VAL A 222 -6.26 27.16 -9.40
N ARG A 223 -7.17 26.19 -9.37
CA ARG A 223 -8.12 25.98 -8.29
C ARG A 223 -7.46 25.14 -7.20
N TYR A 224 -7.76 25.44 -5.95
CA TYR A 224 -7.30 24.66 -4.80
C TYR A 224 -8.46 23.89 -4.18
N SER A 225 -8.15 22.71 -3.64
CA SER A 225 -9.02 21.99 -2.72
C SER A 225 -8.39 22.03 -1.33
N GLY A 226 -9.18 22.35 -0.31
CA GLY A 226 -8.69 22.28 1.06
C GLY A 226 -8.68 20.85 1.57
N LEU A 227 -7.52 20.43 2.07
CA LEU A 227 -7.25 19.10 2.58
C LEU A 227 -7.06 19.19 4.09
N THR A 228 -7.92 18.52 4.83
CA THR A 228 -7.84 18.40 6.28
C THR A 228 -6.77 17.37 6.62
N LEU A 229 -5.82 17.74 7.47
CA LEU A 229 -4.75 16.85 7.91
C LEU A 229 -5.22 15.96 9.06
N VAL A 230 -5.37 14.66 8.82
CA VAL A 230 -5.74 13.70 9.87
C VAL A 230 -4.50 12.92 10.30
N ARG A 231 -4.06 13.08 11.55
CA ARG A 231 -2.87 12.36 12.05
C ARG A 231 -3.17 10.87 12.16
N ARG A 232 -2.32 10.06 11.53
CA ARG A 232 -2.33 8.60 11.67
C ARG A 232 -1.51 8.19 12.87
N PHE A 233 -0.22 8.54 12.85
CA PHE A 233 0.72 8.33 13.94
C PHE A 233 1.96 9.20 13.73
N THR A 234 2.72 9.39 14.80
CA THR A 234 4.04 10.01 14.76
C THR A 234 5.10 8.94 14.94
N GLU A 235 6.16 8.99 14.14
CA GLU A 235 7.27 8.05 14.26
C GLU A 235 8.22 8.50 15.40
N HIS A 236 7.90 8.12 16.63
CA HIS A 236 8.76 8.37 17.80
C HIS A 236 9.66 7.18 18.13
N GLU A 237 10.96 7.43 18.33
CA GLU A 237 11.96 6.41 18.68
C GLU A 237 11.56 5.57 19.90
N LYS A 238 10.97 6.20 20.92
CA LYS A 238 10.50 5.54 22.16
C LYS A 238 9.32 4.60 21.94
N GLU A 239 8.52 4.84 20.90
CA GLU A 239 7.32 4.06 20.58
C GLU A 239 7.55 3.00 19.49
N THR A 240 8.77 2.89 18.96
CA THR A 240 9.14 1.88 17.95
C THR A 240 8.91 0.44 18.39
N LYS A 241 8.87 0.19 19.71
CA LYS A 241 8.61 -1.13 20.30
C LYS A 241 7.12 -1.42 20.50
N ASN A 242 6.25 -0.42 20.34
CA ASN A 242 4.82 -0.58 20.53
C ASN A 242 4.14 -1.04 19.23
N ILE A 243 3.11 -1.87 19.36
CA ILE A 243 2.29 -2.28 18.22
C ILE A 243 1.37 -1.12 17.83
N ARG A 244 1.36 -0.78 16.54
CA ARG A 244 0.51 0.27 15.97
C ARG A 244 -0.63 -0.32 15.16
N ALA A 245 -1.77 0.36 15.14
CA ALA A 245 -2.88 0.00 14.26
C ALA A 245 -2.46 0.19 12.78
N GLY A 246 -2.78 -0.81 11.94
CA GLY A 246 -2.38 -0.89 10.52
C GLY A 246 -0.96 -1.41 10.27
N GLN A 247 -0.16 -1.60 11.32
CA GLN A 247 1.15 -2.22 11.17
C GLN A 247 1.00 -3.72 10.87
N PRO A 248 1.70 -4.24 9.84
CA PRO A 248 1.76 -5.68 9.60
C PRO A 248 2.45 -6.41 10.75
N ILE A 249 1.75 -7.40 11.31
CA ILE A 249 2.20 -8.21 12.43
C ILE A 249 2.01 -9.71 12.15
N ARG A 250 2.63 -10.55 12.97
CA ARG A 250 2.46 -12.00 12.99
C ARG A 250 2.17 -12.45 14.41
N PHE A 251 1.19 -13.34 14.60
CA PHE A 251 0.94 -13.99 15.89
C PHE A 251 1.69 -15.32 15.93
N PHE A 252 2.57 -15.51 16.90
CA PHE A 252 3.36 -16.72 17.10
C PHE A 252 2.93 -17.42 18.38
N HIS A 253 2.51 -18.66 18.27
CA HIS A 253 2.18 -19.50 19.41
C HIS A 253 3.46 -20.15 19.93
N THR A 254 3.79 -19.92 21.20
CA THR A 254 5.08 -20.35 21.76
C THR A 254 5.17 -21.87 21.90
N GLU A 255 4.15 -22.50 22.47
CA GLU A 255 4.19 -23.96 22.74
C GLU A 255 4.16 -24.81 21.47
N LEU A 256 3.37 -24.38 20.49
CA LEU A 256 3.20 -25.04 19.20
C LEU A 256 4.28 -24.59 18.19
N GLU A 257 5.20 -23.72 18.61
CA GLU A 257 6.32 -23.16 17.84
C GLU A 257 5.96 -22.67 16.43
N ALA A 258 4.81 -22.02 16.29
CA ALA A 258 4.32 -21.72 14.96
C ALA A 258 3.33 -20.55 14.87
N TYR A 259 3.11 -20.06 13.65
CA TYR A 259 2.37 -18.82 13.40
C TYR A 259 0.89 -19.04 13.10
N LEU A 260 0.04 -18.12 13.54
CA LEU A 260 -1.36 -18.06 13.10
C LEU A 260 -1.39 -17.74 11.60
N VAL A 261 -1.94 -18.68 10.82
CA VAL A 261 -2.07 -18.54 9.36
C VAL A 261 -3.53 -18.61 8.94
N CYS A 262 -3.83 -17.91 7.85
CA CYS A 262 -5.04 -18.19 7.08
C CYS A 262 -4.63 -19.08 5.90
N GLU A 263 -4.84 -20.39 6.05
CA GLU A 263 -4.67 -21.34 4.96
C GLU A 263 -6.04 -21.75 4.38
N GLY A 264 -6.27 -21.40 3.12
CA GLY A 264 -7.17 -22.19 2.28
C GLY A 264 -6.38 -23.38 1.79
N SER A 265 -6.80 -24.60 2.13
CA SER A 265 -6.24 -25.82 1.54
C SER A 265 -6.20 -25.67 0.01
N PHE A 266 -5.15 -26.19 -0.64
CA PHE A 266 -5.02 -26.23 -2.11
C PHE A 266 -6.26 -26.82 -2.82
N ASN A 267 -7.10 -27.57 -2.08
CA ASN A 267 -8.31 -28.23 -2.55
C ASN A 267 -9.63 -27.58 -2.07
N GLU A 268 -9.61 -26.61 -1.14
CA GLU A 268 -10.83 -25.96 -0.65
C GLU A 268 -10.91 -24.53 -1.16
N VAL A 269 -12.01 -24.21 -1.85
CA VAL A 269 -12.34 -22.86 -2.33
C VAL A 269 -12.55 -21.88 -1.17
N ASP A 270 -12.79 -22.41 0.03
CA ASP A 270 -13.19 -21.63 1.19
C ASP A 270 -12.02 -21.29 2.12
N GLN A 271 -11.59 -20.02 2.07
CA GLN A 271 -10.61 -19.42 2.99
C GLN A 271 -11.24 -18.98 4.31
N SER A 272 -12.51 -19.31 4.56
CA SER A 272 -13.22 -18.90 5.77
C SER A 272 -12.69 -19.57 7.04
N LYS A 273 -11.81 -20.58 6.98
CA LYS A 273 -11.34 -21.32 8.16
C LYS A 273 -9.81 -21.23 8.30
N PRO A 274 -9.26 -20.52 9.30
CA PRO A 274 -7.83 -20.57 9.60
C PRO A 274 -7.45 -21.98 10.08
N LYS A 275 -6.51 -22.64 9.41
CA LYS A 275 -5.97 -23.96 9.82
C LYS A 275 -4.50 -23.84 10.22
N THR A 276 -4.16 -24.52 11.31
CA THR A 276 -2.85 -25.04 11.78
C THR A 276 -1.63 -24.14 11.74
N LEU A 277 -0.95 -24.07 12.87
CA LEU A 277 0.27 -23.30 13.09
C LEU A 277 1.41 -23.88 12.23
N MET A 278 2.08 -23.04 11.42
CA MET A 278 3.24 -23.43 10.58
C MET A 278 4.56 -22.69 10.91
N LYS A 279 5.70 -23.28 10.52
CA LYS A 279 7.03 -22.65 10.55
C LYS A 279 7.10 -21.41 9.60
N PRO A 280 7.84 -20.34 9.96
CA PRO A 280 7.76 -19.02 9.31
C PRO A 280 8.38 -18.98 7.91
N SER A 281 7.71 -18.32 6.94
CA SER A 281 8.33 -17.64 5.77
C SER A 281 7.30 -17.10 4.74
N SER A 282 6.04 -16.85 5.09
CA SER A 282 4.98 -16.59 4.08
C SER A 282 4.05 -15.47 4.50
N ALA A 283 3.56 -14.67 3.55
CA ALA A 283 2.60 -13.58 3.84
C ALA A 283 1.22 -14.04 4.34
N ILE A 284 0.91 -15.35 4.29
CA ILE A 284 -0.35 -15.91 4.85
C ILE A 284 -0.41 -15.86 6.39
N CYS A 285 0.69 -15.49 7.07
CA CYS A 285 0.69 -15.21 8.50
C CYS A 285 0.67 -13.70 8.82
N TYR A 286 0.46 -12.84 7.81
CA TYR A 286 0.48 -11.39 8.02
C TYR A 286 -0.92 -10.92 8.38
N TRP A 287 -1.00 -10.25 9.52
CA TRP A 287 -2.22 -9.69 10.08
C TRP A 287 -2.03 -8.20 10.33
N GLN A 288 -3.13 -7.46 10.41
CA GLN A 288 -3.15 -6.05 10.81
C GLN A 288 -4.20 -5.85 11.89
N LEU A 289 -3.88 -5.03 12.88
CA LEU A 289 -4.84 -4.58 13.88
C LEU A 289 -5.50 -3.29 13.42
N GLU A 290 -6.82 -3.20 13.57
CA GLU A 290 -7.56 -1.96 13.38
C GLU A 290 -8.33 -1.61 14.64
N LEU A 291 -8.35 -0.31 15.00
CA LEU A 291 -9.14 0.15 16.12
C LEU A 291 -10.63 0.18 15.75
N VAL A 292 -11.49 -0.31 16.64
CA VAL A 292 -12.94 -0.36 16.40
C VAL A 292 -13.57 1.02 16.34
N GLU A 293 -13.13 1.92 17.22
CA GLU A 293 -13.68 3.28 17.35
C GLU A 293 -13.30 4.18 16.17
N ASN A 294 -12.08 4.06 15.67
CA ASN A 294 -11.55 4.87 14.58
C ASN A 294 -10.58 4.06 13.72
N ALA A 295 -11.07 3.58 12.58
CA ALA A 295 -10.27 2.76 11.67
C ALA A 295 -9.16 3.58 11.00
N ILE A 296 -9.37 4.90 10.81
CA ILE A 296 -8.34 5.80 10.29
C ILE A 296 -7.29 6.17 11.34
N SER A 297 -7.36 5.70 12.59
CA SER A 297 -6.28 5.92 13.56
C SER A 297 -5.17 4.88 13.41
N GLY A 298 -3.92 5.33 13.42
CA GLY A 298 -2.72 4.50 13.24
C GLY A 298 -1.84 4.42 14.49
N GLY A 299 -2.34 4.95 15.61
CA GLY A 299 -1.59 5.07 16.85
C GLY A 299 -1.29 3.73 17.52
N THR A 300 -0.59 3.80 18.65
CA THR A 300 -0.32 2.64 19.50
C THR A 300 -1.61 1.98 19.99
N VAL A 301 -1.70 0.67 19.82
CA VAL A 301 -2.80 -0.15 20.35
C VAL A 301 -2.58 -0.35 21.85
N LYS A 302 -3.58 0.03 22.66
CA LYS A 302 -3.54 -0.15 24.12
C LYS A 302 -4.11 -1.52 24.52
N TRP A 303 -3.68 -2.04 25.66
CA TRP A 303 -4.28 -3.24 26.25
C TRP A 303 -5.77 -3.06 26.47
N LYS A 304 -6.55 -4.14 26.28
CA LYS A 304 -8.02 -4.19 26.39
C LYS A 304 -8.77 -3.27 25.41
N GLN A 305 -8.07 -2.50 24.58
CA GLN A 305 -8.70 -1.71 23.52
C GLN A 305 -9.35 -2.66 22.50
N GLN A 306 -10.53 -2.28 22.03
CA GLN A 306 -11.25 -3.07 21.03
C GLN A 306 -10.56 -2.92 19.67
N VAL A 307 -10.21 -4.07 19.10
CA VAL A 307 -9.55 -4.15 17.80
C VAL A 307 -10.23 -5.17 16.90
N ARG A 308 -10.11 -4.96 15.59
CA ARG A 308 -10.36 -5.98 14.58
C ARG A 308 -9.04 -6.50 14.07
N ILE A 309 -8.98 -7.80 13.76
CA ILE A 309 -7.79 -8.46 13.22
C ILE A 309 -8.07 -8.76 11.76
N ARG A 310 -7.35 -8.10 10.84
CA ARG A 310 -7.50 -8.31 9.39
C ARG A 310 -6.36 -9.16 8.85
N HIS A 311 -6.68 -10.15 8.02
CA HIS A 311 -5.68 -10.90 7.27
C HIS A 311 -5.22 -10.11 6.03
N MET A 312 -3.90 -9.95 5.84
CA MET A 312 -3.39 -9.07 4.77
C MET A 312 -3.63 -9.63 3.35
N CYS A 313 -3.50 -10.94 3.13
CA CYS A 313 -3.67 -11.49 1.77
C CYS A 313 -5.14 -11.49 1.31
N THR A 314 -6.08 -11.84 2.19
CA THR A 314 -7.50 -11.96 1.83
C THR A 314 -8.31 -10.70 2.10
N ARG A 315 -7.76 -9.76 2.88
CA ARG A 315 -8.41 -8.53 3.37
C ARG A 315 -9.67 -8.74 4.20
N LYS A 316 -9.94 -9.99 4.61
CA LYS A 316 -11.05 -10.35 5.50
C LYS A 316 -10.66 -10.20 6.98
N PHE A 317 -11.65 -9.99 7.82
CA PHE A 317 -11.51 -9.93 9.27
C PHE A 317 -11.64 -11.31 9.89
N LEU A 318 -10.81 -11.58 10.89
CA LEU A 318 -11.01 -12.69 11.80
C LEU A 318 -12.35 -12.49 12.53
N SER A 319 -13.16 -13.53 12.61
CA SER A 319 -14.40 -13.54 13.37
C SER A 319 -14.55 -14.83 14.14
N LEU A 320 -15.40 -14.81 15.16
CA LEU A 320 -15.87 -16.01 15.84
C LEU A 320 -17.21 -16.41 15.24
N SER A 321 -17.29 -17.63 14.71
CA SER A 321 -18.57 -18.19 14.27
C SER A 321 -19.48 -18.44 15.47
N PRO A 322 -20.82 -18.52 15.28
CA PRO A 322 -21.76 -18.84 16.35
C PRO A 322 -21.48 -20.17 17.08
N LYS A 323 -20.70 -21.07 16.45
CA LYS A 323 -20.31 -22.37 17.03
C LYS A 323 -19.02 -22.30 17.86
N GLY A 324 -18.38 -21.13 17.93
CA GLY A 324 -17.11 -20.92 18.64
C GLY A 324 -15.86 -21.14 17.76
N ASP A 325 -16.02 -21.58 16.52
CA ASP A 325 -14.90 -21.74 15.58
C ASP A 325 -14.44 -20.39 15.04
N LEU A 326 -13.13 -20.20 14.85
CA LEU A 326 -12.59 -19.04 14.14
C LEU A 326 -12.98 -19.09 12.66
N ALA A 327 -13.38 -17.95 12.12
CA ALA A 327 -13.71 -17.78 10.72
C ALA A 327 -13.13 -16.48 10.13
N LEU A 328 -13.22 -16.32 8.81
CA LEU A 328 -12.96 -15.05 8.12
C LEU A 328 -14.22 -14.50 7.46
N THR A 329 -14.51 -13.22 7.71
CA THR A 329 -15.64 -12.49 7.12
C THR A 329 -15.16 -11.20 6.44
N ASP A 330 -15.82 -10.79 5.37
CA ASP A 330 -15.66 -9.49 4.74
C ASP A 330 -16.51 -8.40 5.42
N ASP A 331 -17.46 -8.79 6.26
CA ASP A 331 -18.29 -7.87 7.03
C ASP A 331 -17.50 -7.24 8.20
N ARG A 332 -17.06 -5.98 8.00
CA ARG A 332 -16.41 -5.18 9.04
C ARG A 332 -17.35 -4.85 10.21
N THR A 333 -18.66 -4.80 9.98
CA THR A 333 -19.65 -4.39 10.99
C THR A 333 -20.04 -5.51 11.94
N ASP A 334 -19.72 -6.75 11.60
CA ASP A 334 -19.98 -7.92 12.43
C ASP A 334 -19.34 -7.78 13.82
N ALA A 335 -20.16 -7.84 14.86
CA ALA A 335 -19.73 -7.76 16.26
C ALA A 335 -18.77 -8.91 16.64
N ASN A 336 -18.85 -10.05 15.97
CA ASN A 336 -17.97 -11.20 16.19
C ASN A 336 -16.54 -10.99 15.67
N THR A 337 -16.26 -9.86 14.99
CA THR A 337 -14.91 -9.46 14.56
C THR A 337 -14.15 -8.65 15.60
N VAL A 338 -14.78 -8.35 16.75
CA VAL A 338 -14.21 -7.48 17.79
C VAL A 338 -13.45 -8.30 18.83
N PHE A 339 -12.15 -8.04 18.94
CA PHE A 339 -11.24 -8.67 19.89
C PHE A 339 -10.66 -7.65 20.87
N ARG A 340 -10.10 -8.14 21.97
CA ARG A 340 -9.30 -7.36 22.93
C ARG A 340 -8.00 -8.09 23.22
N LEU A 341 -6.90 -7.35 23.28
CA LEU A 341 -5.60 -7.90 23.66
C LEU A 341 -5.43 -7.84 25.17
N HIS A 342 -5.05 -8.95 25.78
CA HIS A 342 -4.76 -9.06 27.21
C HIS A 342 -3.28 -9.41 27.41
N GLN A 343 -2.64 -8.73 28.35
CA GLN A 343 -1.26 -9.06 28.72
C GLN A 343 -1.22 -10.37 29.51
N VAL A 344 -0.28 -11.24 29.16
CA VAL A 344 0.08 -12.41 29.98
C VAL A 344 1.21 -11.98 30.91
N LEU A 345 0.89 -11.77 32.20
CA LEU A 345 1.89 -11.44 33.20
C LEU A 345 2.79 -12.66 33.42
N LYS A 346 4.06 -12.60 32.95
CA LYS A 346 5.06 -13.54 33.46
C LYS A 346 5.25 -13.24 34.95
N LYS A 347 5.04 -14.25 35.81
CA LYS A 347 5.43 -14.18 37.23
C LYS A 347 6.89 -13.78 37.27
N THR A 348 7.16 -12.51 37.54
CA THR A 348 8.50 -12.03 37.82
C THR A 348 8.72 -12.37 39.27
N THR A 349 9.61 -13.31 39.55
CA THR A 349 10.05 -13.62 40.91
C THR A 349 10.57 -12.32 41.52
N ILE A 350 9.80 -11.73 42.44
CA ILE A 350 10.20 -11.10 43.71
C ILE A 350 8.94 -10.45 44.29
N GLY A 351 8.45 -11.01 45.40
CA GLY A 351 8.16 -10.17 46.57
C GLY A 351 6.74 -9.67 46.87
N GLU A 352 5.67 -10.05 46.17
CA GLU A 352 4.32 -9.66 46.62
C GLU A 352 3.34 -10.85 46.65
N ALA A 353 2.83 -11.13 47.84
CA ALA A 353 1.86 -12.18 48.10
C ALA A 353 0.49 -11.79 47.55
N TYR A 354 0.07 -12.44 46.47
CA TYR A 354 -1.31 -12.43 46.01
C TYR A 354 -1.97 -13.78 46.29
N ARG A 355 -3.19 -13.72 46.84
CA ARG A 355 -4.00 -14.90 47.19
C ARG A 355 -4.15 -15.82 45.99
N VAL A 356 -3.96 -17.12 46.24
CA VAL A 356 -4.15 -18.19 45.27
C VAL A 356 -5.64 -18.47 45.14
N GLU A 357 -6.22 -18.20 43.97
CA GLU A 357 -7.54 -18.71 43.61
C GLU A 357 -7.40 -20.00 42.79
N MET A 358 -8.21 -21.00 43.12
CA MET A 358 -8.31 -22.24 42.33
C MET A 358 -9.00 -21.95 41.01
N THR A 359 -8.27 -22.07 39.90
CA THR A 359 -8.85 -22.13 38.55
C THR A 359 -8.53 -23.49 37.94
N GLN A 360 -9.54 -24.19 37.41
CA GLN A 360 -9.40 -25.54 36.84
C GLN A 360 -8.84 -25.59 35.41
N LYS A 361 -8.45 -24.47 34.82
CA LYS A 361 -7.81 -24.40 33.49
C LYS A 361 -6.54 -23.56 33.57
N SER A 362 -5.42 -24.09 33.08
CA SER A 362 -4.26 -23.25 32.77
C SER A 362 -4.70 -22.22 31.73
N GLN A 363 -4.67 -20.93 32.08
CA GLN A 363 -5.02 -19.84 31.16
C GLN A 363 -3.84 -19.35 30.32
N CYS A 364 -2.65 -19.95 30.50
CA CYS A 364 -1.39 -19.43 29.95
C CYS A 364 -0.82 -20.27 28.80
N ASP A 365 -1.37 -21.45 28.54
CA ASP A 365 -0.80 -22.41 27.57
C ASP A 365 -1.04 -21.93 26.12
N ASP A 366 -2.13 -21.17 25.87
CA ASP A 366 -2.49 -20.64 24.55
C ASP A 366 -2.07 -19.16 24.33
N ALA A 367 -0.86 -18.78 24.76
CA ALA A 367 -0.37 -17.41 24.61
C ALA A 367 0.33 -17.15 23.26
N PHE A 368 -0.05 -16.04 22.60
CA PHE A 368 0.61 -15.56 21.38
C PHE A 368 1.64 -14.46 21.68
N THR A 369 2.82 -14.59 21.08
CA THR A 369 3.79 -13.51 20.93
C THR A 369 3.53 -12.77 19.62
N ILE A 370 3.45 -11.45 19.67
CA ILE A 370 3.21 -10.63 18.47
C ILE A 370 4.56 -10.12 17.95
N TYR A 371 4.88 -10.45 16.70
CA TYR A 371 6.06 -9.95 16.00
C TYR A 371 5.67 -8.94 14.93
N ALA A 372 6.42 -7.84 14.83
CA ALA A 372 6.34 -6.95 13.68
C ALA A 372 6.92 -7.65 12.44
N VAL A 373 6.30 -7.45 11.27
CA VAL A 373 6.88 -7.89 10.00
C VAL A 373 8.01 -6.94 9.60
N GLU A 374 9.09 -7.49 9.04
CA GLU A 374 10.25 -6.74 8.57
C GLU A 374 9.85 -5.75 7.44
N PRO A 375 10.27 -4.47 7.48
CA PRO A 375 9.86 -3.46 6.50
C PRO A 375 10.13 -3.84 5.04
N GLN A 376 11.24 -4.53 4.76
CA GLN A 376 11.57 -5.01 3.42
C GLN A 376 10.53 -6.01 2.89
N LEU A 377 10.05 -6.92 3.75
CA LEU A 377 9.01 -7.88 3.37
C LEU A 377 7.64 -7.22 3.20
N VAL A 378 7.35 -6.17 3.99
CA VAL A 378 6.14 -5.34 3.81
C VAL A 378 6.19 -4.63 2.46
N ASN A 379 7.33 -4.05 2.09
CA ASN A 379 7.48 -3.37 0.79
C ASN A 379 7.30 -4.33 -0.39
N ILE A 380 7.90 -5.53 -0.32
CA ILE A 380 7.72 -6.58 -1.33
C ILE A 380 6.25 -7.02 -1.39
N PHE A 381 5.60 -7.22 -0.24
CA PHE A 381 4.18 -7.56 -0.17
C PHE A 381 3.31 -6.47 -0.81
N ASN A 382 3.48 -5.21 -0.41
CA ASN A 382 2.70 -4.07 -0.90
C ASN A 382 2.86 -3.89 -2.41
N TYR A 383 4.08 -4.04 -2.93
CA TYR A 383 4.34 -3.97 -4.37
C TYR A 383 3.46 -4.96 -5.14
N VAL A 384 3.47 -6.25 -4.76
CA VAL A 384 2.70 -7.30 -5.43
C VAL A 384 1.18 -7.14 -5.17
N ALA A 385 0.79 -6.84 -3.92
CA ALA A 385 -0.60 -6.66 -3.52
C ALA A 385 -1.27 -5.50 -4.27
N GLY A 386 -0.52 -4.47 -4.65
CA GLY A 386 -1.01 -3.33 -5.41
C GLY A 386 -1.49 -3.65 -6.84
N TYR A 387 -1.14 -4.81 -7.39
CA TYR A 387 -1.63 -5.27 -8.71
C TYR A 387 -2.94 -6.06 -8.62
N VAL A 388 -3.31 -6.55 -7.43
CA VAL A 388 -4.54 -7.36 -7.25
C VAL A 388 -5.79 -6.57 -7.65
N PRO A 389 -6.02 -5.33 -7.16
CA PRO A 389 -7.22 -4.56 -7.51
C PRO A 389 -7.29 -4.22 -9.00
N LEU A 390 -6.14 -3.96 -9.65
CA LEU A 390 -6.05 -3.68 -11.08
C LEU A 390 -6.62 -4.85 -11.90
N ILE A 391 -6.12 -6.06 -11.66
CA ILE A 391 -6.54 -7.25 -12.42
C ILE A 391 -7.98 -7.63 -12.08
N GLN A 392 -8.37 -7.55 -10.80
CA GLN A 392 -9.76 -7.82 -10.38
C GLN A 392 -10.76 -6.90 -11.06
N ARG A 393 -10.45 -5.61 -11.13
CA ARG A 393 -11.32 -4.63 -11.77
C ARG A 393 -11.36 -4.81 -13.29
N PHE A 394 -10.23 -5.11 -13.93
CA PHE A 394 -10.19 -5.50 -15.34
C PHE A 394 -11.14 -6.68 -15.64
N ILE A 395 -11.08 -7.76 -14.83
CA ILE A 395 -12.00 -8.90 -14.96
C ILE A 395 -13.45 -8.49 -14.75
N PHE A 396 -13.73 -7.63 -13.76
CA PHE A 396 -15.07 -7.15 -13.47
C PHE A 396 -15.66 -6.37 -14.65
N ASP A 397 -14.93 -5.40 -15.20
CA ASP A 397 -15.39 -4.54 -16.29
C ASP A 397 -15.70 -5.34 -17.57
N HIS A 398 -14.93 -6.41 -17.81
CA HIS A 398 -15.17 -7.35 -18.91
C HIS A 398 -16.41 -8.22 -18.70
N LYS A 399 -16.67 -8.66 -17.47
CA LYS A 399 -17.87 -9.45 -17.14
C LYS A 399 -19.16 -8.63 -17.23
N THR A 400 -19.10 -7.35 -16.89
CA THR A 400 -20.26 -6.45 -16.92
C THR A 400 -20.47 -5.79 -18.28
N GLY A 401 -19.63 -6.09 -19.28
CA GLY A 401 -19.68 -5.46 -20.61
C GLY A 401 -19.42 -3.95 -20.59
N SER A 402 -18.80 -3.45 -19.51
CA SER A 402 -18.59 -2.02 -19.27
C SER A 402 -17.31 -1.49 -19.94
N SER A 403 -16.38 -2.38 -20.29
CA SER A 403 -15.12 -2.01 -20.96
C SER A 403 -15.25 -2.04 -22.48
N LYS A 404 -15.06 -0.87 -23.12
CA LYS A 404 -14.55 -0.84 -24.50
C LYS A 404 -13.04 -0.95 -24.42
N LEU A 405 -12.48 -2.05 -24.95
CA LEU A 405 -11.04 -2.22 -25.00
C LEU A 405 -10.43 -1.28 -26.04
N GLU A 406 -9.92 -0.18 -25.53
CA GLU A 406 -9.20 0.82 -26.31
C GLU A 406 -7.72 0.80 -25.92
N PRO A 407 -6.81 1.16 -26.84
CA PRO A 407 -5.37 1.19 -26.54
C PRO A 407 -5.01 2.00 -25.30
N ILE A 408 -5.78 3.03 -24.98
CA ILE A 408 -5.60 3.87 -23.79
C ILE A 408 -5.77 3.10 -22.47
N ILE A 409 -6.51 2.00 -22.46
CA ILE A 409 -6.69 1.13 -21.28
C ILE A 409 -5.71 -0.04 -21.36
N THR A 410 -5.58 -0.64 -22.54
CA THR A 410 -4.78 -1.85 -22.75
C THR A 410 -3.27 -1.62 -22.58
N GLN A 411 -2.71 -0.54 -23.14
CA GLN A 411 -1.28 -0.29 -23.08
C GLN A 411 -0.78 -0.08 -21.63
N PRO A 412 -1.48 0.70 -20.79
CA PRO A 412 -1.19 0.75 -19.36
C PRO A 412 -1.23 -0.60 -18.64
N MET A 413 -2.22 -1.45 -18.97
CA MET A 413 -2.35 -2.79 -18.38
C MET A 413 -1.17 -3.69 -18.74
N VAL A 414 -0.80 -3.74 -20.02
CA VAL A 414 0.37 -4.49 -20.53
C VAL A 414 1.64 -4.03 -19.81
N LYS A 415 1.86 -2.71 -19.73
CA LYS A 415 3.01 -2.14 -19.02
C LYS A 415 3.02 -2.48 -17.53
N ALA A 416 1.87 -2.50 -16.86
CA ALA A 416 1.77 -2.92 -15.47
C ALA A 416 2.14 -4.40 -15.29
N LEU A 417 1.67 -5.29 -16.17
CA LEU A 417 2.03 -6.71 -16.14
C LEU A 417 3.53 -6.92 -16.39
N LEU A 418 4.11 -6.17 -17.34
CA LEU A 418 5.55 -6.12 -17.58
C LEU A 418 6.34 -5.72 -16.32
N GLU A 419 5.94 -4.64 -15.64
CA GLU A 419 6.57 -4.21 -14.38
C GLU A 419 6.49 -5.27 -13.28
N LEU A 420 5.38 -6.02 -13.21
CA LEU A 420 5.22 -7.11 -12.25
C LEU A 420 6.12 -8.30 -12.62
N ARG A 421 6.23 -8.63 -13.91
CA ARG A 421 7.12 -9.68 -14.44
C ARG A 421 8.58 -9.35 -14.12
N ASP A 422 9.02 -8.14 -14.47
CA ASP A 422 10.40 -7.70 -14.25
C ASP A 422 10.73 -7.72 -12.75
N PHE A 423 9.78 -7.33 -11.89
CA PHE A 423 9.92 -7.44 -10.44
C PHE A 423 10.08 -8.89 -9.96
N ILE A 424 9.44 -9.87 -10.57
CA ILE A 424 9.60 -11.29 -10.20
C ILE A 424 11.00 -11.79 -10.59
N VAL A 425 11.49 -11.40 -11.77
CA VAL A 425 12.74 -11.90 -12.36
C VAL A 425 13.99 -11.22 -11.80
N PHE A 426 13.92 -9.96 -11.39
CA PHE A 426 15.07 -9.10 -11.06
C PHE A 426 16.02 -9.64 -9.97
N ASP A 427 15.55 -10.51 -9.06
CA ASP A 427 16.32 -10.96 -7.91
C ASP A 427 16.19 -12.48 -7.75
N ILE A 428 17.20 -13.22 -8.20
CA ILE A 428 17.22 -14.69 -8.19
C ILE A 428 17.12 -15.24 -6.75
N ASP A 429 17.73 -14.55 -5.78
CA ASP A 429 17.75 -14.98 -4.37
C ASP A 429 16.38 -14.80 -3.72
N ASN A 430 15.64 -13.75 -4.07
CA ASN A 430 14.28 -13.52 -3.58
C ASN A 430 13.16 -14.07 -4.47
N ASN A 431 13.47 -14.65 -5.63
CA ASN A 431 12.49 -15.14 -6.60
C ASN A 431 11.49 -16.13 -5.96
N LYS A 432 11.97 -17.04 -5.10
CA LYS A 432 11.10 -17.99 -4.39
C LYS A 432 10.06 -17.32 -3.49
N ASN A 433 10.43 -16.23 -2.81
CA ASN A 433 9.50 -15.48 -1.95
C ASN A 433 8.51 -14.67 -2.79
N ARG A 434 8.98 -14.04 -3.88
CA ARG A 434 8.14 -13.25 -4.80
C ARG A 434 7.10 -14.11 -5.52
N THR A 435 7.50 -15.26 -6.05
CA THR A 435 6.57 -16.22 -6.69
C THR A 435 5.58 -16.80 -5.69
N LYS A 436 6.03 -17.13 -4.46
CA LYS A 436 5.13 -17.55 -3.37
C LYS A 436 4.06 -16.51 -3.05
N LEU A 437 4.39 -15.20 -3.12
CA LEU A 437 3.41 -14.13 -2.93
C LEU A 437 2.33 -14.10 -4.01
N LEU A 438 2.68 -14.35 -5.29
CA LEU A 438 1.68 -14.43 -6.37
C LEU A 438 0.61 -15.48 -6.07
N ARG A 439 1.01 -16.62 -5.51
CA ARG A 439 0.09 -17.66 -5.05
C ARG A 439 -0.73 -17.21 -3.84
N ASN A 440 -0.08 -16.68 -2.81
CA ASN A 440 -0.75 -16.26 -1.57
C ASN A 440 -1.83 -15.18 -1.81
N LEU A 441 -1.56 -14.27 -2.75
CA LEU A 441 -2.48 -13.20 -3.16
C LEU A 441 -3.46 -13.64 -4.25
N ARG A 442 -3.41 -14.91 -4.68
CA ARG A 442 -4.22 -15.50 -5.76
C ARG A 442 -4.09 -14.75 -7.10
N LEU A 443 -2.97 -14.06 -7.33
CA LEU A 443 -2.72 -13.38 -8.60
C LEU A 443 -2.70 -14.37 -9.76
N VAL A 444 -2.14 -15.57 -9.56
CA VAL A 444 -2.15 -16.61 -10.59
C VAL A 444 -3.58 -17.02 -10.98
N ASP A 445 -4.50 -17.14 -10.01
CA ASP A 445 -5.92 -17.41 -10.31
C ASP A 445 -6.56 -16.28 -11.12
N LEU A 446 -6.18 -15.02 -10.81
CA LEU A 446 -6.68 -13.85 -11.53
C LEU A 446 -6.14 -13.82 -12.97
N LEU A 447 -4.87 -14.15 -13.19
CA LEU A 447 -4.30 -14.25 -14.54
C LEU A 447 -5.00 -15.31 -15.38
N PHE A 448 -5.25 -16.50 -14.83
CA PHE A 448 -6.04 -17.52 -15.54
C PHE A 448 -7.47 -17.05 -15.82
N ARG A 449 -8.11 -16.31 -14.90
CA ARG A 449 -9.43 -15.70 -15.16
C ARG A 449 -9.40 -14.65 -16.26
N VAL A 450 -8.28 -13.92 -16.42
CA VAL A 450 -8.08 -13.02 -17.56
C VAL A 450 -7.99 -13.82 -18.86
N LEU A 451 -7.18 -14.89 -18.89
CA LEU A 451 -7.06 -15.76 -20.06
C LEU A 451 -8.38 -16.44 -20.47
N GLN A 452 -9.28 -16.65 -19.50
CA GLN A 452 -10.62 -17.22 -19.73
C GLN A 452 -11.62 -16.21 -20.32
N ILE A 453 -11.25 -14.94 -20.51
CA ILE A 453 -12.11 -13.96 -21.19
C ILE A 453 -12.24 -14.37 -22.66
N PRO A 454 -13.46 -14.50 -23.20
CA PRO A 454 -13.65 -14.94 -24.58
C PRO A 454 -13.06 -13.92 -25.56
N LEU A 455 -12.33 -14.41 -26.56
CA LEU A 455 -11.84 -13.61 -27.69
C LEU A 455 -12.99 -13.33 -28.66
N SER A 456 -13.90 -12.44 -28.27
CA SER A 456 -15.03 -12.02 -29.09
C SER A 456 -15.09 -10.49 -29.24
N GLY A 457 -15.74 -10.03 -30.30
CA GLY A 457 -15.87 -8.60 -30.61
C GLY A 457 -15.16 -8.19 -31.90
N SER A 458 -14.83 -6.91 -32.03
CA SER A 458 -14.14 -6.38 -33.21
C SER A 458 -12.70 -6.90 -33.30
N SER A 459 -12.14 -6.93 -34.51
CA SER A 459 -10.73 -7.32 -34.73
C SER A 459 -9.76 -6.52 -33.84
N GLN A 460 -10.04 -5.22 -33.63
CA GLN A 460 -9.26 -4.37 -32.73
C GLN A 460 -9.35 -4.83 -31.26
N THR A 461 -10.55 -5.18 -30.79
CA THR A 461 -10.77 -5.67 -29.42
C THR A 461 -9.98 -6.96 -29.17
N VAL A 462 -10.02 -7.88 -30.13
CA VAL A 462 -9.28 -9.15 -30.07
C VAL A 462 -7.77 -8.89 -30.03
N GLN A 463 -7.24 -8.01 -30.88
CA GLN A 463 -5.82 -7.65 -30.85
C GLN A 463 -5.38 -7.07 -29.50
N GLN A 464 -6.21 -6.19 -28.90
CA GLN A 464 -5.90 -5.63 -27.59
C GLN A 464 -5.92 -6.70 -26.48
N LEU A 465 -6.83 -7.68 -26.53
CA LEU A 465 -6.83 -8.81 -25.58
C LEU A 465 -5.60 -9.70 -25.74
N LEU A 466 -5.19 -9.98 -26.98
CA LEU A 466 -4.04 -10.84 -27.25
C LEU A 466 -2.75 -10.28 -26.64
N LEU A 467 -2.53 -8.95 -26.69
CA LEU A 467 -1.39 -8.30 -26.04
C LEU A 467 -1.39 -8.51 -24.52
N ILE A 468 -2.56 -8.46 -23.87
CA ILE A 468 -2.68 -8.72 -22.44
C ILE A 468 -2.44 -10.21 -22.15
N PHE A 469 -2.97 -11.09 -23.00
CA PHE A 469 -2.84 -12.54 -22.83
C PHE A 469 -1.40 -12.99 -22.95
N GLU A 470 -0.64 -12.45 -23.91
CA GLU A 470 0.79 -12.69 -24.08
C GLU A 470 1.56 -12.39 -22.79
N GLU A 471 1.36 -11.20 -22.21
CA GLU A 471 2.01 -10.84 -20.94
C GLU A 471 1.53 -11.71 -19.75
N CYS A 472 0.25 -12.11 -19.73
CA CYS A 472 -0.24 -13.04 -18.72
C CYS A 472 0.45 -14.41 -18.82
N TYR A 473 0.65 -14.92 -20.05
CA TYR A 473 1.36 -16.18 -20.28
C TYR A 473 2.83 -16.07 -19.85
N ASP A 474 3.51 -15.00 -20.23
CA ASP A 474 4.89 -14.75 -19.83
C ASP A 474 5.05 -14.71 -18.32
N LEU A 475 4.13 -14.05 -17.62
CA LEU A 475 4.18 -13.97 -16.16
C LEU A 475 3.92 -15.33 -15.50
N ILE A 476 2.99 -16.13 -16.03
CA ILE A 476 2.75 -17.52 -15.58
C ILE A 476 3.98 -18.39 -15.87
N TYR A 477 4.63 -18.21 -17.02
CA TYR A 477 5.86 -18.91 -17.38
C TYR A 477 6.98 -18.59 -16.39
N GLN A 478 7.22 -17.31 -16.09
CA GLN A 478 8.21 -16.89 -15.09
C GLN A 478 7.89 -17.42 -13.68
N TYR A 479 6.61 -17.50 -13.31
CA TYR A 479 6.17 -18.11 -12.05
C TYR A 479 6.51 -19.62 -11.94
N LEU A 480 6.52 -20.32 -13.08
CA LEU A 480 6.87 -21.75 -13.16
C LEU A 480 8.38 -22.00 -13.29
N TYR A 481 9.14 -21.03 -13.81
CA TYR A 481 10.58 -21.16 -14.06
C TYR A 481 11.41 -21.46 -12.80
N GLY A 482 10.94 -21.07 -11.61
CA GLY A 482 11.65 -21.25 -10.33
C GLY A 482 11.66 -22.67 -9.73
N GLU A 483 11.37 -23.72 -10.52
CA GLU A 483 11.39 -25.15 -10.13
C GLU A 483 10.65 -25.45 -8.79
N SER A 484 9.47 -24.86 -8.60
CA SER A 484 8.68 -25.08 -7.39
C SER A 484 7.53 -26.05 -7.67
N ARG A 485 7.60 -27.26 -7.09
CA ARG A 485 6.52 -28.25 -7.18
C ARG A 485 5.17 -27.71 -6.71
N LYS A 486 5.16 -26.82 -5.71
CA LYS A 486 3.93 -26.16 -5.24
C LYS A 486 3.37 -25.17 -6.27
N ASN A 487 4.21 -24.55 -7.09
CA ASN A 487 3.77 -23.66 -8.16
C ASN A 487 3.20 -24.47 -9.32
N GLU A 488 3.88 -25.56 -9.71
CA GLU A 488 3.40 -26.50 -10.73
C GLU A 488 2.02 -27.07 -10.38
N LEU A 489 1.84 -27.61 -9.18
CA LEU A 489 0.57 -28.16 -8.71
C LEU A 489 -0.54 -27.10 -8.68
N TYR A 490 -0.19 -25.84 -8.39
CA TYR A 490 -1.15 -24.75 -8.37
C TYR A 490 -1.68 -24.43 -9.77
N CYS A 491 -0.80 -24.40 -10.77
CA CYS A 491 -1.15 -24.23 -12.18
C CYS A 491 -1.83 -25.47 -12.78
N ALA A 492 -1.53 -26.67 -12.27
CA ALA A 492 -2.12 -27.92 -12.76
C ALA A 492 -3.65 -27.94 -12.69
N ARG A 493 -4.27 -27.17 -11.78
CA ARG A 493 -5.72 -26.99 -11.67
C ARG A 493 -6.36 -26.36 -12.91
N TYR A 494 -5.57 -25.76 -13.79
CA TYR A 494 -6.00 -25.11 -15.03
C TYR A 494 -5.59 -25.88 -16.29
N LEU A 495 -5.09 -27.13 -16.15
CA LEU A 495 -4.66 -27.95 -17.30
C LEU A 495 -5.78 -28.18 -18.31
N ASP A 496 -7.01 -28.43 -17.85
CA ASP A 496 -8.16 -28.65 -18.75
C ASP A 496 -8.40 -27.43 -19.64
N PHE A 497 -8.31 -26.23 -19.07
CA PHE A 497 -8.42 -24.98 -19.82
C PHE A 497 -7.24 -24.79 -20.79
N LEU A 498 -6.01 -25.05 -20.33
CA LEU A 498 -4.81 -24.94 -21.18
C LEU A 498 -4.83 -25.93 -22.35
N HIS A 499 -5.42 -27.12 -22.19
CA HIS A 499 -5.62 -28.06 -23.29
C HIS A 499 -6.65 -27.55 -24.31
N GLN A 500 -7.70 -26.85 -23.88
CA GLN A 500 -8.72 -26.28 -24.76
C GLN A 500 -8.17 -25.13 -25.62
N LEU A 501 -7.17 -24.39 -25.14
CA LEU A 501 -6.49 -23.32 -25.90
C LEU A 501 -5.58 -23.82 -27.02
N ARG A 502 -5.28 -25.12 -27.06
CA ARG A 502 -4.35 -25.75 -28.02
C ARG A 502 -5.02 -26.18 -29.33
N LEU A 503 -6.33 -25.96 -29.46
CA LEU A 503 -7.17 -26.16 -30.63
C LEU A 503 -7.64 -24.79 -31.14
#